data_AF-A0A081BNX1-F1
#
_entry.id   AF-A0A081BNX1-F1
#
_cell.length_a   1.000
_cell.length_b   1.000
_cell.length_c   1.000
_cell.angle_alpha   90.00
_cell.angle_beta   90.00
_cell.angle_gamma   90.00
#
_symmetry.space_group_name_H-M   'P 1'
#
loop_
_entity.id
_entity.type
_entity.pdbx_description
1 polymer ?
#
loop_
_entity_poly.entity_id
_entity_poly.type
_entity_poly.pdbx_seq_one_letter_code
_entity_poly.pdbx_strand_id
1 'polypeptide(L)'
;MKDALNTDGVLTARFALPVSEDEIYLHRTHPFVEGLAAHLFESALDPKKTSIASRCGAMRTNAVEGRTTLLLLRLRYHIVTKQQGEESPLLAEECRMMAFAGAPERAQWLDDAAVERLLDAAPDMNISAEQVQRYLQAVCDQFDLLRPALNDAAQRYGQTLLEAHRRVRQVAQAKGVSYRVEPQLPPDVLGMYVFLPA
;
A
#
# COMPACT_ATOMS: atom_id res chain seq x y z
N MET A 1 -8.57 -21.59 -0.40
CA MET A 1 -9.51 -20.59 0.15
C MET A 1 -10.69 -21.23 0.87
N LYS A 2 -11.41 -22.21 0.29
CA LYS A 2 -12.51 -22.92 0.99
C LYS A 2 -12.04 -23.65 2.25
N ASP A 3 -10.90 -24.33 2.19
CA ASP A 3 -10.33 -25.05 3.33
C ASP A 3 -9.94 -24.12 4.50
N ALA A 4 -9.61 -22.85 4.20
CA ALA A 4 -9.27 -21.85 5.21
C ALA A 4 -10.49 -21.33 5.99
N LEU A 5 -11.70 -21.60 5.49
CA LEU A 5 -12.96 -21.22 6.12
C LEU A 5 -13.68 -22.43 6.72
N ASN A 6 -13.29 -23.66 6.35
CA ASN A 6 -13.91 -24.92 6.78
C ASN A 6 -15.45 -24.92 6.60
N THR A 7 -15.95 -24.33 5.52
CA THR A 7 -17.39 -24.31 5.19
C THR A 7 -17.63 -24.53 3.70
N ASP A 8 -18.68 -25.27 3.37
CA ASP A 8 -19.20 -25.44 2.00
C ASP A 8 -20.41 -24.54 1.70
N GLY A 9 -20.72 -23.56 2.56
CA GLY A 9 -21.96 -22.76 2.53
C GLY A 9 -21.76 -21.25 2.64
N VAL A 10 -22.80 -20.57 3.13
CA VAL A 10 -22.77 -19.12 3.44
C VAL A 10 -22.09 -18.91 4.78
N LEU A 11 -21.15 -17.97 4.85
CA LEU A 11 -20.45 -17.61 6.07
C LEU A 11 -20.86 -16.20 6.52
N THR A 12 -21.00 -16.02 7.83
CA THR A 12 -21.13 -14.69 8.45
C THR A 12 -19.77 -14.32 9.04
N ALA A 13 -19.25 -13.16 8.68
CA ALA A 13 -17.95 -12.70 9.15
C ALA A 13 -17.96 -11.21 9.49
N ARG A 14 -17.08 -10.82 10.41
CA ARG A 14 -16.82 -9.42 10.75
C ARG A 14 -15.34 -9.11 10.70
N PHE A 15 -15.01 -7.88 10.36
CA PHE A 15 -13.64 -7.35 10.38
C PHE A 15 -13.31 -6.61 11.69
N ALA A 16 -14.26 -6.56 12.63
CA ALA A 16 -14.11 -5.88 13.92
C ALA A 16 -14.72 -6.72 15.05
N LEU A 17 -14.11 -6.62 16.23
CA LEU A 17 -14.62 -7.22 17.47
C LEU A 17 -15.68 -6.32 18.13
N PRO A 18 -16.61 -6.89 18.92
CA PRO A 18 -16.77 -8.32 19.19
C PRO A 18 -17.50 -9.07 18.05
N VAL A 19 -17.28 -10.38 18.00
CA VAL A 19 -18.00 -11.33 17.11
C VAL A 19 -18.87 -12.27 17.94
N SER A 20 -19.97 -12.74 17.36
CA SER A 20 -20.87 -13.76 17.92
C SER A 20 -20.32 -15.17 17.68
N GLU A 21 -20.88 -16.19 18.33
CA GLU A 21 -20.41 -17.60 18.18
C GLU A 21 -20.44 -18.10 16.72
N ASP A 22 -21.43 -17.65 15.93
CA ASP A 22 -21.59 -18.03 14.52
C ASP A 22 -20.86 -17.09 13.53
N GLU A 23 -20.05 -16.15 14.03
CA GLU A 23 -19.37 -15.15 13.22
C GLU A 23 -17.85 -15.36 13.20
N ILE A 24 -17.27 -15.43 12.00
CA ILE A 24 -15.83 -15.53 11.83
C ILE A 24 -15.21 -14.13 11.94
N TYR A 25 -14.25 -13.97 12.85
CA TYR A 25 -13.45 -12.75 12.91
C TYR A 25 -12.33 -12.77 11.86
N LEU A 26 -12.49 -11.99 10.79
CA LEU A 26 -11.49 -11.84 9.73
C LEU A 26 -10.51 -10.71 10.08
N HIS A 27 -9.47 -11.05 10.85
CA HIS A 27 -8.34 -10.14 11.06
C HIS A 27 -7.37 -10.15 9.86
N ARG A 28 -6.45 -9.17 9.84
CA ARG A 28 -5.51 -8.94 8.74
C ARG A 28 -4.66 -10.15 8.33
N THR A 29 -4.33 -11.02 9.29
CA THR A 29 -3.51 -12.23 9.11
C THR A 29 -4.35 -13.51 9.14
N HIS A 30 -5.67 -13.40 8.98
CA HIS A 30 -6.52 -14.58 8.87
C HIS A 30 -6.20 -15.30 7.55
N PRO A 31 -6.03 -16.65 7.51
CA PRO A 31 -5.59 -17.37 6.31
C PRO A 31 -6.47 -17.12 5.07
N PHE A 32 -7.77 -16.91 5.26
CA PHE A 32 -8.67 -16.49 4.18
C PHE A 32 -8.30 -15.11 3.59
N VAL A 33 -8.04 -14.11 4.44
CA VAL A 33 -7.68 -12.76 4.01
C VAL A 33 -6.33 -12.78 3.30
N GLU A 34 -5.35 -13.49 3.85
CA GLU A 34 -4.04 -13.68 3.22
C GLU A 34 -4.15 -14.38 1.87
N GLY A 35 -4.90 -15.49 1.79
CA GLY A 35 -5.10 -16.24 0.56
C GLY A 35 -5.85 -15.44 -0.52
N LEU A 36 -6.85 -14.65 -0.13
CA LEU A 36 -7.56 -13.77 -1.05
C LEU A 36 -6.65 -12.65 -1.56
N ALA A 37 -5.88 -12.01 -0.69
CA ALA A 37 -4.94 -10.96 -1.07
C ALA A 37 -3.84 -11.50 -2.02
N ALA A 38 -3.27 -12.67 -1.71
CA ALA A 38 -2.29 -13.34 -2.57
C ALA A 38 -2.90 -13.65 -3.95
N HIS A 39 -4.10 -14.23 -3.99
CA HIS A 39 -4.78 -14.54 -5.24
C HIS A 39 -5.05 -13.29 -6.09
N LEU A 40 -5.57 -12.21 -5.48
CA LEU A 40 -5.81 -10.95 -6.18
C LEU A 40 -4.50 -10.37 -6.73
N PHE A 41 -3.43 -10.36 -5.93
CA PHE A 41 -2.14 -9.84 -6.34
C PHE A 41 -1.50 -10.66 -7.47
N GLU A 42 -1.51 -11.99 -7.37
CA GLU A 42 -1.03 -12.89 -8.42
C GLU A 42 -1.83 -12.72 -9.72
N SER A 43 -3.16 -12.63 -9.63
CA SER A 43 -4.02 -12.44 -10.80
C SER A 43 -3.76 -11.08 -11.48
N ALA A 44 -3.49 -10.04 -10.70
CA ALA A 44 -3.20 -8.70 -11.21
C ALA A 44 -1.78 -8.54 -11.79
N LEU A 45 -0.88 -9.48 -11.51
CA LEU A 45 0.48 -9.52 -12.06
C LEU A 45 0.59 -10.34 -13.35
N ASP A 46 -0.34 -11.26 -13.60
CA ASP A 46 -0.30 -12.16 -14.74
C ASP A 46 -0.95 -11.51 -15.98
N PRO A 47 -0.16 -11.07 -16.98
CA PRO A 47 -0.70 -10.37 -18.15
C PRO A 47 -1.54 -11.29 -19.06
N LYS A 48 -1.53 -12.61 -18.82
CA LYS A 48 -2.30 -13.60 -19.61
C LYS A 48 -3.65 -13.93 -18.99
N LYS A 49 -3.93 -13.45 -17.77
CA LYS A 49 -5.21 -13.71 -17.07
C LYS A 49 -6.09 -12.48 -17.13
N THR A 50 -7.39 -12.70 -17.31
CA THR A 50 -8.39 -11.69 -16.98
C THR A 50 -8.37 -11.51 -15.47
N SER A 51 -7.84 -10.38 -15.01
CA SER A 51 -7.74 -10.08 -13.58
C SER A 51 -9.00 -9.37 -13.08
N ILE A 52 -9.42 -9.73 -11.87
CA ILE A 52 -10.50 -9.02 -11.14
C ILE A 52 -9.96 -7.70 -10.56
N ALA A 53 -8.65 -7.61 -10.33
CA ALA A 53 -7.99 -6.42 -9.79
C ALA A 53 -7.00 -5.84 -10.80
N SER A 54 -7.04 -4.52 -10.99
CA SER A 54 -6.10 -3.79 -11.84
C SER A 54 -5.08 -3.03 -10.99
N ARG A 55 -3.79 -3.19 -11.30
CA ARG A 55 -2.68 -2.48 -10.63
C ARG A 55 -2.56 -1.02 -11.08
N CYS A 56 -3.17 -0.68 -12.21
CA CYS A 56 -3.22 0.67 -12.67
C CYS A 56 -4.56 0.97 -13.33
N GLY A 57 -4.91 2.24 -13.35
CA GLY A 57 -6.14 2.70 -13.95
C GLY A 57 -6.20 4.20 -13.98
N ALA A 58 -7.08 4.72 -14.82
CA ALA A 58 -7.46 6.11 -14.77
C ALA A 58 -8.98 6.21 -14.71
N MET A 59 -9.49 7.25 -14.08
CA MET A 59 -10.93 7.55 -14.08
C MET A 59 -11.17 9.05 -14.03
N ARG A 60 -12.35 9.46 -14.50
CA ARG A 60 -12.86 10.82 -14.26
C ARG A 60 -13.73 10.84 -13.02
N THR A 61 -13.50 11.79 -12.14
CA THR A 61 -14.24 11.96 -10.90
C THR A 61 -14.34 13.42 -10.49
N ASN A 62 -15.44 13.79 -9.83
CA ASN A 62 -15.64 15.07 -9.17
C ASN A 62 -14.80 15.22 -7.89
N ALA A 63 -14.15 14.15 -7.41
CA ALA A 63 -13.34 14.15 -6.20
C ALA A 63 -12.01 14.93 -6.33
N VAL A 64 -11.63 15.35 -7.54
CA VAL A 64 -10.38 16.09 -7.80
C VAL A 64 -10.61 17.28 -8.71
N GLU A 65 -9.96 18.41 -8.41
CA GLU A 65 -10.02 19.63 -9.24
C GLU A 65 -9.00 19.60 -10.39
N GLY A 66 -7.97 18.77 -10.26
CA GLY A 66 -6.91 18.62 -11.25
C GLY A 66 -6.45 17.17 -11.36
N ARG A 67 -5.66 16.87 -12.40
CA ARG A 67 -5.06 15.53 -12.56
C ARG A 67 -4.29 15.18 -11.29
N THR A 68 -4.68 14.09 -10.65
CA THR A 68 -4.08 13.60 -9.41
C THR A 68 -3.67 12.15 -9.60
N THR A 69 -2.49 11.78 -9.12
CA THR A 69 -1.99 10.40 -9.22
C THR A 69 -1.77 9.84 -7.84
N LEU A 70 -2.39 8.70 -7.54
CA LEU A 70 -2.18 7.89 -6.35
C LEU A 70 -1.23 6.74 -6.68
N LEU A 71 -0.21 6.56 -5.84
CA LEU A 71 0.75 5.46 -5.89
C LEU A 71 0.56 4.58 -4.66
N LEU A 72 0.36 3.29 -4.88
CA LEU A 72 0.46 2.27 -3.83
C LEU A 72 1.89 1.75 -3.80
N LEU A 73 2.59 2.01 -2.70
CA LEU A 73 3.99 1.68 -2.49
C LEU A 73 4.11 0.50 -1.54
N ARG A 74 5.06 -0.39 -1.82
CA ARG A 74 5.58 -1.33 -0.84
C ARG A 74 6.93 -0.85 -0.36
N LEU A 75 6.99 -0.55 0.92
CA LEU A 75 8.19 -0.17 1.65
C LEU A 75 8.75 -1.44 2.30
N ARG A 76 10.03 -1.69 2.07
CA ARG A 76 10.76 -2.83 2.64
C ARG A 76 11.84 -2.29 3.55
N TYR A 77 11.95 -2.84 4.75
CA TYR A 77 12.85 -2.36 5.79
C TYR A 77 13.65 -3.50 6.40
N HIS A 78 14.93 -3.28 6.69
CA HIS A 78 15.64 -4.07 7.67
C HIS A 78 15.57 -3.37 9.02
N ILE A 79 14.85 -3.97 9.97
CA ILE A 79 14.91 -3.59 11.37
C ILE A 79 16.09 -4.35 11.97
N VAL A 80 17.20 -3.65 12.21
CA VAL A 80 18.40 -4.27 12.75
C VAL A 80 18.46 -4.07 14.25
N THR A 81 18.52 -5.19 14.95
CA THR A 81 18.73 -5.26 16.39
C THR A 81 20.20 -5.50 16.64
N LYS A 82 20.82 -4.66 17.48
CA LYS A 82 22.20 -4.84 17.92
C LYS A 82 22.25 -5.15 19.41
N GLN A 83 22.83 -6.29 19.77
CA GLN A 83 22.98 -6.76 21.14
C GLN A 83 24.33 -7.44 21.29
N GLN A 84 25.10 -7.09 22.34
CA GLN A 84 26.42 -7.68 22.62
C GLN A 84 27.42 -7.62 21.44
N GLY A 85 27.28 -6.63 20.55
CA GLY A 85 28.13 -6.47 19.37
C GLY A 85 27.64 -7.23 18.12
N GLU A 86 26.67 -8.13 18.26
CA GLU A 86 26.06 -8.84 17.13
C GLU A 86 24.86 -8.06 16.57
N GLU A 87 24.70 -8.11 15.24
CA GLU A 87 23.58 -7.50 14.53
C GLU A 87 22.67 -8.57 13.92
N SER A 88 21.38 -8.49 14.24
CA SER A 88 20.34 -9.38 13.73
C SER A 88 19.32 -8.56 12.92
N PRO A 89 19.29 -8.71 11.58
CA PRO A 89 18.31 -8.04 10.73
C PRO A 89 16.98 -8.81 10.70
N LEU A 90 15.88 -8.08 10.86
CA LEU A 90 14.52 -8.56 10.60
C LEU A 90 13.95 -7.80 9.40
N LEU A 91 13.47 -8.51 8.39
CA LEU A 91 12.74 -7.90 7.28
C LEU A 91 11.33 -7.51 7.76
N ALA A 92 10.96 -6.26 7.51
CA ALA A 92 9.62 -5.75 7.68
C ALA A 92 9.11 -5.15 6.37
N GLU A 93 7.87 -5.45 6.01
CA GLU A 93 7.20 -4.86 4.85
C GLU A 93 5.99 -4.03 5.29
N GLU A 94 5.78 -2.93 4.61
CA GLU A 94 4.66 -2.03 4.85
C GLU A 94 4.12 -1.50 3.53
N CYS A 95 2.80 -1.44 3.39
CA CYS A 95 2.15 -0.78 2.25
C CYS A 95 1.76 0.64 2.65
N ARG A 96 2.11 1.61 1.80
CA ARG A 96 1.77 3.03 1.98
C ARG A 96 1.23 3.60 0.69
N MET A 97 0.36 4.58 0.83
CA MET A 97 -0.17 5.34 -0.30
C MET A 97 0.44 6.73 -0.28
N MET A 98 0.78 7.23 -1.46
CA MET A 98 1.19 8.61 -1.67
C MET A 98 0.46 9.13 -2.89
N ALA A 99 0.00 10.38 -2.86
CA ALA A 99 -0.61 11.00 -4.02
C ALA A 99 0.00 12.37 -4.31
N PHE A 100 -0.04 12.78 -5.56
CA PHE A 100 0.33 14.13 -5.98
C PHE A 100 -0.65 14.67 -7.02
N ALA A 101 -0.90 15.98 -6.97
CA ALA A 101 -1.58 16.71 -8.03
C ALA A 101 -0.58 17.22 -9.09
N GLY A 102 -1.02 17.32 -10.34
CA GLY A 102 -0.25 17.89 -11.45
C GLY A 102 0.49 16.87 -12.33
N ALA A 103 1.61 17.29 -12.91
CA ALA A 103 2.53 16.45 -13.67
C ALA A 103 3.71 16.01 -12.78
N PRO A 104 4.37 14.87 -13.05
CA PRO A 104 5.51 14.43 -12.25
C PRO A 104 6.60 15.50 -12.06
N GLU A 105 6.91 16.28 -13.09
CA GLU A 105 7.84 17.41 -13.04
C GLU A 105 7.45 18.55 -12.08
N ARG A 106 6.16 18.67 -11.75
CA ARG A 106 5.59 19.71 -10.87
C ARG A 106 4.68 19.07 -9.81
N ALA A 107 5.06 17.89 -9.33
CA ALA A 107 4.26 17.10 -8.42
C ALA A 107 3.99 17.86 -7.11
N GLN A 108 2.73 18.14 -6.83
CA GLN A 108 2.28 18.70 -5.56
C GLN A 108 1.80 17.56 -4.67
N TRP A 109 2.67 17.07 -3.78
CA TRP A 109 2.36 15.96 -2.89
C TRP A 109 1.23 16.31 -1.92
N LEU A 110 0.27 15.41 -1.81
CA LEU A 110 -0.90 15.53 -0.96
C LEU A 110 -0.61 15.01 0.45
N ASP A 111 -1.37 15.50 1.43
CA ASP A 111 -1.35 14.97 2.80
C ASP A 111 -2.15 13.66 2.93
N ASP A 112 -1.98 12.98 4.06
CA ASP A 112 -2.62 11.68 4.31
C ASP A 112 -4.15 11.77 4.24
N ALA A 113 -4.75 12.86 4.73
CA ALA A 113 -6.19 13.05 4.71
C ALA A 113 -6.74 13.21 3.28
N ALA A 114 -6.01 13.89 2.40
CA ALA A 114 -6.35 14.00 0.98
C ALA A 114 -6.15 12.67 0.25
N VAL A 115 -5.10 11.92 0.58
CA VAL A 115 -4.88 10.57 0.06
C VAL A 115 -6.02 9.63 0.43
N GLU A 116 -6.47 9.65 1.69
CA GLU A 116 -7.60 8.83 2.16
C GLU A 116 -8.88 9.13 1.40
N ARG A 117 -9.20 10.42 1.15
CA ARG A 117 -10.39 10.81 0.37
C ARG A 117 -10.40 10.25 -1.05
N LEU A 118 -9.24 9.99 -1.67
CA LEU A 118 -9.17 9.40 -3.01
C LEU A 118 -9.63 7.94 -3.03
N LEU A 119 -9.61 7.24 -1.89
CA LEU A 119 -10.04 5.84 -1.80
C LEU A 119 -11.56 5.68 -1.89
N ASP A 120 -12.28 6.73 -1.50
CA ASP A 120 -13.74 6.80 -1.58
C ASP A 120 -14.24 7.37 -2.91
N ALA A 121 -13.34 7.80 -3.80
CA ALA A 121 -13.70 8.40 -5.07
C ALA A 121 -14.34 7.36 -6.01
N ALA A 122 -15.43 7.76 -6.66
CA ALA A 122 -16.14 6.96 -7.65
C ALA A 122 -15.98 7.56 -9.05
N PRO A 123 -16.04 6.73 -10.11
CA PRO A 123 -16.03 7.23 -11.48
C PRO A 123 -17.34 7.97 -11.78
N ASP A 124 -17.24 9.23 -12.17
CA ASP A 124 -18.37 10.07 -12.57
C ASP A 124 -18.57 10.08 -14.09
N MET A 125 -17.54 9.76 -14.87
CA MET A 125 -17.61 9.66 -16.33
C MET A 125 -16.71 8.58 -16.89
N ASN A 126 -17.14 8.01 -18.02
CA ASN A 126 -16.37 7.02 -18.77
C ASN A 126 -15.18 7.68 -19.49
N ILE A 127 -14.08 6.95 -19.56
CA ILE A 127 -12.94 7.29 -20.42
C ILE A 127 -12.56 6.09 -21.28
N SER A 128 -12.06 6.35 -22.48
CA SER A 128 -11.65 5.26 -23.39
C SER A 128 -10.37 4.59 -22.90
N ALA A 129 -10.14 3.33 -23.33
CA ALA A 129 -8.91 2.61 -23.02
C ALA A 129 -7.65 3.36 -23.52
N GLU A 130 -7.75 4.04 -24.66
CA GLU A 130 -6.66 4.87 -25.20
C GLU A 130 -6.35 6.06 -24.27
N GLN A 131 -7.38 6.71 -23.71
CA GLN A 131 -7.20 7.77 -22.73
C GLN A 131 -6.54 7.24 -21.46
N VAL A 132 -7.00 6.10 -20.93
CA VAL A 132 -6.38 5.45 -19.76
C VAL A 132 -4.88 5.23 -20.02
N GLN A 133 -4.54 4.59 -21.15
CA GLN A 133 -3.14 4.33 -21.51
C GLN A 133 -2.33 5.62 -21.61
N ARG A 134 -2.87 6.66 -22.26
CA ARG A 134 -2.19 7.96 -22.42
C ARG A 134 -1.85 8.60 -21.08
N TYR A 135 -2.79 8.62 -20.13
CA TYR A 135 -2.58 9.25 -18.84
C TYR A 135 -1.61 8.46 -17.95
N LEU A 136 -1.68 7.12 -17.99
CA LEU A 136 -0.73 6.27 -17.28
C LEU A 136 0.68 6.41 -17.87
N GLN A 137 0.81 6.38 -19.19
CA GLN A 137 2.10 6.50 -19.88
C GLN A 137 2.77 7.84 -19.58
N ALA A 138 2.02 8.94 -19.54
CA ALA A 138 2.54 10.25 -19.19
C ALA A 138 3.17 10.31 -17.78
N VAL A 139 2.69 9.50 -16.83
CA VAL A 139 3.31 9.36 -15.51
C VAL A 139 4.54 8.45 -15.59
N CYS A 140 4.42 7.30 -16.27
CA CYS A 140 5.53 6.36 -16.47
C CYS A 140 6.75 7.01 -17.11
N ASP A 141 6.56 7.82 -18.15
CA ASP A 141 7.63 8.48 -18.93
C ASP A 141 8.46 9.45 -18.07
N GLN A 142 7.88 9.96 -16.99
CA GLN A 142 8.53 10.91 -16.08
C GLN A 142 8.68 10.35 -14.66
N PHE A 143 8.52 9.03 -14.49
CA PHE A 143 8.46 8.42 -13.17
C PHE A 143 9.75 8.61 -12.36
N ASP A 144 10.90 8.66 -13.03
CA ASP A 144 12.19 8.87 -12.36
C ASP A 144 12.26 10.21 -11.60
N LEU A 145 11.49 11.22 -12.01
CA LEU A 145 11.37 12.50 -11.30
C LEU A 145 10.70 12.36 -9.93
N LEU A 146 9.91 11.31 -9.72
CA LEU A 146 9.20 11.05 -8.46
C LEU A 146 10.09 10.32 -7.45
N ARG A 147 11.13 9.59 -7.90
CA ARG A 147 11.97 8.74 -7.04
C ARG A 147 12.55 9.44 -5.81
N PRO A 148 13.06 10.69 -5.88
CA PRO A 148 13.58 11.36 -4.70
C PRO A 148 12.53 11.48 -3.59
N ALA A 149 11.31 11.93 -3.93
CA ALA A 149 10.23 12.08 -2.96
C ALA A 149 9.75 10.73 -2.40
N LEU A 150 9.72 9.67 -3.22
CA LEU A 150 9.40 8.31 -2.76
C LEU A 150 10.45 7.77 -1.80
N ASN A 151 11.74 8.01 -2.08
CA ASN A 151 12.84 7.61 -1.21
C ASN A 151 12.81 8.38 0.12
N ASP A 152 12.57 9.69 0.08
CA ASP A 152 12.45 10.53 1.27
C ASP A 152 11.25 10.07 2.13
N ALA A 153 10.13 9.75 1.51
CA ALA A 153 8.99 9.18 2.22
C ALA A 153 9.32 7.84 2.88
N ALA A 154 10.00 6.93 2.18
CA ALA A 154 10.43 5.66 2.74
C ALA A 154 11.35 5.84 3.96
N GLN A 155 12.26 6.83 3.93
CA GLN A 155 13.08 7.19 5.09
C GLN A 155 12.23 7.71 6.27
N ARG A 156 11.32 8.66 6.02
CA ARG A 156 10.42 9.21 7.06
C ARG A 156 9.55 8.14 7.70
N TYR A 157 8.94 7.27 6.90
CA TYR A 157 8.14 6.15 7.42
C TYR A 157 9.00 5.12 8.15
N GLY A 158 10.24 4.89 7.71
CA GLY A 158 11.19 4.02 8.42
C GLY A 158 11.52 4.52 9.82
N GLN A 159 11.66 5.85 9.99
CA GLN A 159 11.83 6.46 11.30
C GLN A 159 10.59 6.29 12.19
N THR A 160 9.39 6.45 11.62
CA THR A 160 8.13 6.20 12.34
C THR A 160 8.00 4.74 12.78
N LEU A 161 8.39 3.80 11.92
CA LEU A 161 8.44 2.37 12.22
C LEU A 161 9.44 2.07 13.35
N LEU A 162 10.62 2.68 13.33
CA LEU A 162 11.63 2.54 14.38
C LEU A 162 11.10 3.01 15.73
N GLU A 163 10.44 4.16 15.77
CA GLU A 163 9.84 4.70 17.00
C GLU A 163 8.73 3.80 17.53
N ALA A 164 7.84 3.30 16.66
CA ALA A 164 6.83 2.32 17.03
C ALA A 164 7.47 1.04 17.60
N HIS A 165 8.51 0.51 16.94
CA HIS A 165 9.22 -0.69 17.39
C HIS A 165 9.88 -0.48 18.77
N ARG A 166 10.54 0.67 18.97
CA ARG A 166 11.16 1.03 20.26
C ARG A 166 10.15 1.10 21.39
N ARG A 167 8.98 1.72 21.18
CA ARG A 167 7.93 1.80 22.21
C ARG A 167 7.48 0.42 22.70
N VAL A 168 7.28 -0.52 21.78
CA VAL A 168 6.89 -1.90 22.14
C VAL A 168 8.01 -2.62 22.88
N ARG A 169 9.28 -2.43 22.47
CA ARG A 169 10.44 -3.10 23.09
C ARG A 169 10.89 -2.50 24.42
N GLN A 170 10.68 -1.21 24.66
CA GLN A 170 10.99 -0.56 25.94
C GLN A 170 10.20 -1.18 27.10
N VAL A 171 8.97 -1.63 26.85
CA VAL A 171 8.15 -2.36 27.84
C VAL A 171 8.79 -3.71 28.22
N ALA A 172 9.62 -4.29 27.35
CA ALA A 172 10.27 -5.59 27.56
C ALA A 172 11.65 -5.53 28.28
N GLN A 173 12.09 -4.38 28.79
CA GLN A 173 13.30 -4.18 29.62
C GLN A 173 14.64 -4.75 29.09
N ALA A 174 14.84 -4.82 27.77
CA ALA A 174 16.11 -5.29 27.20
C ALA A 174 17.23 -4.24 27.34
N LYS A 175 18.02 -4.30 28.42
CA LYS A 175 19.23 -3.47 28.59
C LYS A 175 20.31 -3.86 27.57
N GLY A 176 21.00 -2.87 27.00
CA GLY A 176 22.12 -3.10 26.07
C GLY A 176 21.70 -3.47 24.64
N VAL A 177 20.43 -3.25 24.28
CA VAL A 177 19.92 -3.47 22.92
C VAL A 177 19.66 -2.12 22.24
N SER A 178 20.13 -1.98 21.00
CA SER A 178 19.82 -0.83 20.14
C SER A 178 19.17 -1.28 18.84
N TYR A 179 18.35 -0.39 18.28
CA TYR A 179 17.60 -0.65 17.06
C TYR A 179 17.83 0.46 16.04
N ARG A 180 17.97 0.08 14.78
CA ARG A 180 17.93 0.98 13.62
C ARG A 180 17.04 0.37 12.53
N VAL A 181 16.49 1.23 11.67
CA VAL A 181 15.69 0.82 10.52
C VAL A 181 16.38 1.31 9.25
N GLU A 182 16.62 0.40 8.31
CA GLU A 182 17.20 0.70 7.01
C GLU A 182 16.15 0.46 5.91
N PRO A 183 15.69 1.50 5.19
CA PRO A 183 14.82 1.31 4.04
C PRO A 183 15.60 0.68 2.89
N GLN A 184 14.97 -0.29 2.23
CA GLN A 184 15.39 -0.77 0.92
C GLN A 184 14.86 0.20 -0.13
N LEU A 185 15.78 0.89 -0.81
CA LEU A 185 15.46 1.93 -1.79
C LEU A 185 15.83 1.48 -3.20
N PRO A 186 15.07 1.90 -4.23
CA PRO A 186 13.81 2.64 -4.13
C PRO A 186 12.64 1.73 -3.68
N PRO A 187 11.54 2.30 -3.16
CA PRO A 187 10.30 1.56 -2.92
C PRO A 187 9.76 0.86 -4.16
N ASP A 188 9.03 -0.24 -3.96
CA ASP A 188 8.30 -0.87 -5.07
C ASP A 188 6.97 -0.14 -5.28
N VAL A 189 6.60 0.13 -6.53
CA VAL A 189 5.24 0.59 -6.87
C VAL A 189 4.38 -0.61 -7.18
N LEU A 190 3.45 -0.91 -6.28
CA LEU A 190 2.47 -1.97 -6.45
C LEU A 190 1.33 -1.52 -7.38
N GLY A 191 0.93 -0.25 -7.31
CA GLY A 191 -0.10 0.29 -8.18
C GLY A 191 -0.06 1.79 -8.42
N MET A 192 -0.73 2.23 -9.48
CA MET A 192 -0.78 3.63 -9.95
C MET A 192 -2.16 3.98 -10.50
N TYR A 193 -2.84 4.93 -9.86
CA TYR A 193 -4.22 5.32 -10.22
C TYR A 193 -4.26 6.82 -10.53
N VAL A 194 -4.77 7.17 -11.72
CA VAL A 194 -4.86 8.56 -12.18
C VAL A 194 -6.31 9.04 -12.13
N PHE A 195 -6.54 10.07 -11.33
CA PHE A 195 -7.82 10.74 -11.17
C PHE A 195 -7.81 11.99 -12.04
N LEU A 196 -8.81 12.10 -12.90
CA LEU A 196 -9.03 13.23 -13.78
C LEU A 196 -10.29 13.96 -13.31
N PRO A 197 -10.35 15.30 -13.40
CA PRO A 197 -11.59 16.01 -13.15
C PRO A 197 -12.71 15.51 -14.07
N ALA A 198 -13.92 15.35 -13.55
CA ALA A 198 -15.10 15.12 -14.37
C ALA A 198 -15.47 16.40 -15.15
#